data_AF-A0AAU2U600-F1
#
_entry.id   AF-A0AAU2U600-F1
#
_cell.length_a   1.000
_cell.length_b   1.000
_cell.length_c   1.000
_cell.angle_alpha   90.00
_cell.angle_beta   90.00
_cell.angle_gamma   90.00
#
_symmetry.space_group_name_H-M   'P 1'
#
loop_
_entity.id
_entity.type
_entity.pdbx_description
1 polymer ?
#
loop_
_entity_poly.entity_id
_entity_poly.type
_entity_poly.pdbx_seq_one_letter_code
_entity_poly.pdbx_strand_id
1 'polypeptide(L)'
;MTRTRAHQILDGVEIGLRFEEGRPAQWMPVTDVDVHDLVRAQPWRRHLTYRGEQLDLGIYAAISTGQNPVATDGIWERMELADFDHTVRSMIGQPFKLRAEQGPGKAGYIPDLMLISSDGTITLVDSSPTAGELCPSERVLDWAEEVVNARGWTYEWWTGPKDAQHYTNIKALGGFCRPMHPVQQALIEPILALCADAELPIHAVEKSLTHKKMPQPMVRAMIQHLLWWGDLTTDLHRPITTGTRLRTDVAARRPAPHQWDVGTRLVLGHDRGTIVRCEGDELVVDLDPSGFGQGERSFSRHDLAEKATALPTAYQCPLLPAQPFTVPR
;
A
#
# COMPACT_ATOMS: atom_id res chain seq x y z
N MET A 1 34.52 -18.47 16.69
CA MET A 1 33.93 -17.38 15.89
C MET A 1 32.84 -16.75 16.73
N THR A 2 32.99 -15.48 17.10
CA THR A 2 32.01 -14.76 17.94
C THR A 2 30.80 -14.41 17.08
N ARG A 3 29.61 -14.93 17.42
CA ARG A 3 28.36 -14.52 16.76
C ARG A 3 28.18 -13.01 16.94
N THR A 4 27.84 -12.30 15.86
CA THR A 4 27.52 -10.86 15.90
C THR A 4 26.35 -10.59 16.85
N ARG A 5 26.31 -9.42 17.51
CA ARG A 5 25.21 -9.03 18.42
C ARG A 5 23.82 -9.24 17.78
N ALA A 6 23.66 -8.91 16.50
CA ALA A 6 22.42 -9.16 15.76
C ALA A 6 22.02 -10.66 15.74
N HIS A 7 22.97 -11.55 15.46
CA HIS A 7 22.71 -13.00 15.51
C HIS A 7 22.31 -13.49 16.90
N GLN A 8 22.79 -12.88 17.98
CA GLN A 8 22.39 -13.24 19.34
C GLN A 8 20.97 -12.77 19.66
N ILE A 9 20.56 -11.60 19.15
CA ILE A 9 19.20 -11.06 19.35
C ILE A 9 18.17 -11.90 18.60
N LEU A 10 18.49 -12.33 17.38
CA LEU A 10 17.57 -13.11 16.54
C LEU A 10 17.51 -14.60 16.89
N ASP A 11 18.46 -15.11 17.68
CA ASP A 11 18.50 -16.52 18.07
C ASP A 11 17.29 -16.88 18.94
N GLY A 12 16.59 -17.95 18.59
CA GLY A 12 15.37 -18.37 19.30
C GLY A 12 14.17 -17.43 19.11
N VAL A 13 14.22 -16.51 18.15
CA VAL A 13 13.07 -15.67 17.75
C VAL A 13 12.39 -16.27 16.52
N GLU A 14 11.10 -16.52 16.64
CA GLU A 14 10.27 -17.04 15.56
C GLU A 14 9.26 -16.00 15.10
N ILE A 15 8.94 -16.05 13.81
CA ILE A 15 7.86 -15.29 13.17
C ILE A 15 6.77 -16.24 12.70
N GLY A 16 5.53 -15.88 13.03
CA GLY A 16 4.33 -16.58 12.63
C GLY A 16 3.59 -15.82 11.55
N LEU A 17 3.30 -16.47 10.43
CA LEU A 17 2.52 -15.92 9.31
C LEU A 17 1.22 -16.70 9.10
N ARG A 18 0.18 -16.00 8.64
CA ARG A 18 -1.09 -16.61 8.21
C ARG A 18 -1.27 -16.35 6.73
N PHE A 19 -1.53 -17.38 5.94
CA PHE A 19 -1.71 -17.23 4.48
C PHE A 19 -3.17 -17.41 4.05
N GLU A 20 -3.92 -18.25 4.77
CA GLU A 20 -5.29 -18.61 4.45
C GLU A 20 -6.12 -18.68 5.74
N GLU A 21 -7.38 -18.24 5.65
CA GLU A 21 -8.33 -18.32 6.75
C GLU A 21 -8.60 -19.80 7.11
N GLY A 22 -8.65 -20.09 8.41
CA GLY A 22 -8.86 -21.46 8.92
C GLY A 22 -7.63 -22.37 8.88
N ARG A 23 -6.51 -21.96 8.26
CA ARG A 23 -5.24 -22.69 8.36
C ARG A 23 -4.44 -22.25 9.58
N PRO A 24 -3.67 -23.17 10.20
CA PRO A 24 -2.75 -22.81 11.26
C PRO A 24 -1.67 -21.85 10.73
N ALA A 25 -1.22 -20.95 11.60
CA ALA A 25 -0.09 -20.09 11.30
C ALA A 25 1.18 -20.94 11.07
N GLN A 26 1.98 -20.54 10.08
CA GLN A 26 3.29 -21.13 9.84
C GLN A 26 4.33 -20.37 10.64
N TRP A 27 5.12 -21.11 11.42
CA TRP A 27 6.18 -20.56 12.26
C TRP A 27 7.53 -20.92 11.67
N MET A 28 8.44 -19.97 11.66
CA MET A 28 9.81 -20.13 11.19
C MET A 28 10.75 -19.21 11.97
N PRO A 29 12.07 -19.44 11.96
CA PRO A 29 13.03 -18.48 12.45
C PRO A 29 12.84 -17.12 11.77
N VAL A 30 12.92 -16.02 12.52
CA VAL A 30 12.75 -14.67 11.95
C VAL A 30 13.80 -14.33 10.89
N THR A 31 14.94 -15.03 10.89
CA THR A 31 15.98 -14.92 9.86
C THR A 31 15.57 -15.49 8.51
N ASP A 32 14.63 -16.43 8.49
CA ASP A 32 14.32 -17.25 7.32
C ASP A 32 13.13 -16.68 6.53
N VAL A 33 12.37 -15.77 7.13
CA VAL A 33 11.26 -15.09 6.46
C VAL A 33 11.76 -14.19 5.34
N ASP A 34 11.17 -14.33 4.16
CA ASP A 34 11.41 -13.42 3.05
C ASP A 34 10.27 -12.41 2.90
N VAL A 35 10.48 -11.39 2.09
CA VAL A 35 9.47 -10.34 1.89
C VAL A 35 8.21 -10.86 1.17
N HIS A 36 8.26 -12.03 0.52
CA HIS A 36 7.19 -12.58 -0.33
C HIS A 36 6.17 -13.27 0.54
N ASP A 37 6.67 -13.96 1.55
CA ASP A 37 5.87 -14.49 2.65
C ASP A 37 5.19 -13.36 3.42
N LEU A 38 5.89 -12.24 3.66
CA LEU A 38 5.32 -11.06 4.33
C LEU A 38 4.20 -10.41 3.51
N VAL A 39 4.40 -10.20 2.20
CA VAL A 39 3.39 -9.58 1.32
C VAL A 39 2.13 -10.43 1.18
N ARG A 40 2.28 -11.76 1.24
CA ARG A 40 1.17 -12.71 1.12
C ARG A 40 0.45 -12.97 2.44
N ALA A 41 1.01 -12.49 3.55
CA ALA A 41 0.42 -12.69 4.86
C ALA A 41 -0.93 -11.96 4.97
N GLN A 42 -1.90 -12.67 5.52
CA GLN A 42 -3.15 -12.12 5.99
C GLN A 42 -2.95 -11.52 7.39
N PRO A 43 -3.73 -10.50 7.76
CA PRO A 43 -3.72 -9.96 9.10
C PRO A 43 -3.82 -11.05 10.17
N TRP A 44 -2.94 -10.97 11.17
CA TRP A 44 -2.84 -11.91 12.28
C TRP A 44 -4.14 -11.96 13.07
N ARG A 45 -4.84 -10.83 13.19
CA ARG A 45 -6.18 -10.75 13.76
C ARG A 45 -7.10 -10.03 12.77
N ARG A 46 -8.32 -10.55 12.63
CA ARG A 46 -9.42 -9.89 11.89
C ARG A 46 -10.41 -9.21 12.84
N HIS A 47 -10.49 -9.70 14.08
CA HIS A 47 -11.33 -9.18 15.15
C HIS A 47 -10.46 -8.95 16.38
N LEU A 48 -10.70 -7.87 17.11
CA LEU A 48 -10.23 -7.74 18.49
C LEU A 48 -11.24 -8.42 19.40
N THR A 49 -10.76 -9.00 20.50
CA THR A 49 -11.64 -9.38 21.62
C THR A 49 -11.27 -8.50 22.79
N TYR A 50 -12.18 -7.61 23.18
CA TYR A 50 -12.00 -6.74 24.34
C TYR A 50 -13.10 -7.04 25.36
N ARG A 51 -12.71 -7.44 26.58
CA ARG A 51 -13.63 -7.82 27.67
C ARG A 51 -14.71 -8.84 27.28
N GLY A 52 -14.38 -9.76 26.36
CA GLY A 52 -15.29 -10.81 25.90
C GLY A 52 -16.19 -10.42 24.73
N GLU A 53 -16.17 -9.16 24.29
CA GLU A 53 -16.87 -8.71 23.08
C GLU A 53 -15.92 -8.70 21.87
N GLN A 54 -16.44 -9.11 20.72
CA GLN A 54 -15.72 -8.98 19.45
C GLN A 54 -15.90 -7.55 18.93
N LEU A 55 -14.79 -6.84 18.79
CA LEU A 55 -14.74 -5.56 18.08
C LEU A 55 -14.18 -5.83 16.68
N ASP A 56 -14.96 -5.49 15.67
CA ASP A 56 -14.48 -5.52 14.30
C ASP A 56 -13.44 -4.42 14.11
N LEU A 57 -12.23 -4.83 13.73
CA LEU A 57 -11.21 -3.89 13.32
C LEU A 57 -11.66 -3.24 12.02
N GLY A 58 -11.50 -1.93 11.91
CA GLY A 58 -11.87 -1.24 10.69
C GLY A 58 -10.91 -1.61 9.55
N ILE A 59 -11.46 -1.80 8.36
CA ILE A 59 -10.68 -2.08 7.17
C ILE A 59 -10.45 -0.75 6.46
N TYR A 60 -9.19 -0.37 6.28
CA TYR A 60 -8.83 0.76 5.43
C TYR A 60 -8.63 0.26 4.00
N ALA A 61 -9.40 0.78 3.05
CA ALA A 61 -9.19 0.50 1.65
C ALA A 61 -8.05 1.36 1.12
N ALA A 62 -6.83 0.82 1.15
CA ALA A 62 -5.65 1.47 0.59
C ALA A 62 -5.75 1.42 -0.94
N ILE A 63 -6.35 2.45 -1.51
CA ILE A 63 -6.68 2.52 -2.94
C ILE A 63 -5.40 2.48 -3.77
N SER A 64 -4.34 3.07 -3.25
CA SER A 64 -3.14 3.32 -4.04
C SER A 64 -2.20 2.11 -4.02
N THR A 65 -2.20 1.31 -2.94
CA THR A 65 -1.49 0.01 -2.87
C THR A 65 -2.36 -1.19 -3.29
N GLY A 66 -3.68 -1.00 -3.47
CA GLY A 66 -4.62 -2.08 -3.80
C GLY A 66 -4.84 -3.08 -2.66
N GLN A 67 -4.50 -2.70 -1.43
CA GLN A 67 -4.60 -3.54 -0.24
C GLN A 67 -5.70 -3.06 0.70
N ASN A 68 -6.17 -3.96 1.56
CA ASN A 68 -7.19 -3.65 2.56
C ASN A 68 -6.64 -3.95 3.97
N PRO A 69 -5.59 -3.22 4.41
CA PRO A 69 -5.03 -3.41 5.73
C PRO A 69 -6.06 -3.16 6.83
N VAL A 70 -5.92 -3.94 7.88
CA VAL A 70 -6.74 -3.82 9.08
C VAL A 70 -6.14 -2.71 9.95
N ALA A 71 -6.98 -1.77 10.35
CA ALA A 71 -6.59 -0.62 11.15
C ALA A 71 -6.99 -0.83 12.62
N THR A 72 -6.06 -0.55 13.52
CA THR A 72 -6.30 -0.39 14.97
C THR A 72 -6.53 1.08 15.32
N ASP A 73 -7.05 1.35 16.51
CA ASP A 73 -7.22 2.73 16.98
C ASP A 73 -5.86 3.44 17.04
N GLY A 74 -5.75 4.60 16.37
CA GLY A 74 -4.54 5.45 16.37
C GLY A 74 -3.67 5.35 15.12
N ILE A 75 -3.82 4.31 14.28
CA ILE A 75 -2.95 4.12 13.11
C ILE A 75 -3.55 4.63 11.78
N TRP A 76 -4.85 4.94 11.75
CA TRP A 76 -5.56 5.40 10.54
C TRP A 76 -4.87 6.55 9.80
N GLU A 77 -4.44 7.57 10.53
CA GLU A 77 -3.81 8.75 9.94
C GLU A 77 -2.47 8.39 9.30
N ARG A 78 -1.73 7.45 9.90
CA ARG A 78 -0.48 6.93 9.32
C ARG A 78 -0.72 6.16 8.05
N MET A 79 -1.83 5.42 7.97
CA MET A 79 -2.24 4.66 6.78
C MET A 79 -2.65 5.59 5.65
N GLU A 80 -3.39 6.67 5.94
CA GLU A 80 -3.72 7.71 4.95
C GLU A 80 -2.46 8.37 4.38
N LEU A 81 -1.49 8.70 5.25
CA LEU A 81 -0.19 9.23 4.82
C LEU A 81 0.61 8.21 4.01
N ALA A 82 0.59 6.93 4.39
CA ALA A 82 1.27 5.86 3.68
C ALA A 82 0.66 5.59 2.30
N ASP A 83 -0.67 5.67 2.16
CA ASP A 83 -1.33 5.44 0.88
C ASP A 83 -1.02 6.56 -0.12
N PHE A 84 -0.90 7.81 0.38
CA PHE A 84 -0.46 8.97 -0.41
C PHE A 84 1.04 8.92 -0.77
N ASP A 85 1.89 8.35 0.08
CA ASP A 85 3.34 8.27 -0.16
C ASP A 85 3.67 7.33 -1.34
N HIS A 86 4.15 7.92 -2.44
CA HIS A 86 4.51 7.19 -3.66
C HIS A 86 5.65 6.18 -3.47
N THR A 87 6.46 6.34 -2.43
CA THR A 87 7.53 5.39 -2.10
C THR A 87 6.99 4.13 -1.44
N VAL A 88 5.84 4.20 -0.75
CA VAL A 88 5.20 3.02 -0.15
C VAL A 88 4.58 2.17 -1.26
N ARG A 89 4.89 0.86 -1.23
CA ARG A 89 4.41 -0.13 -2.20
C ARG A 89 3.43 -1.10 -1.59
N SER A 90 3.62 -1.45 -0.33
CA SER A 90 2.70 -2.32 0.39
C SER A 90 2.46 -1.80 1.80
N MET A 91 1.24 -1.99 2.26
CA MET A 91 0.78 -1.71 3.61
C MET A 91 -0.06 -2.88 4.10
N ILE A 92 0.37 -3.50 5.19
CA ILE A 92 -0.26 -4.69 5.76
C ILE A 92 -0.52 -4.43 7.23
N GLY A 93 -1.79 -4.46 7.63
CA GLY A 93 -2.19 -4.34 9.03
C GLY A 93 -1.98 -5.67 9.75
N GLN A 94 -1.39 -5.64 10.94
CA GLN A 94 -1.11 -6.81 11.77
C GLN A 94 -0.48 -7.97 11.00
N PRO A 95 0.62 -7.78 10.26
CA PRO A 95 1.13 -8.72 9.26
C PRO A 95 1.52 -10.11 9.81
N PHE A 96 1.97 -10.19 11.07
CA PHE A 96 2.52 -11.40 11.66
C PHE A 96 2.54 -11.34 13.18
N LYS A 97 2.97 -12.44 13.82
CA LYS A 97 3.31 -12.48 15.24
C LYS A 97 4.77 -12.89 15.43
N LEU A 98 5.55 -12.08 16.15
CA LEU A 98 6.86 -12.49 16.67
C LEU A 98 6.70 -13.19 18.01
N ARG A 99 7.57 -14.14 18.31
CA ARG A 99 7.72 -14.72 19.66
C ARG A 99 9.17 -15.09 19.93
N ALA A 100 9.56 -15.01 21.20
CA ALA A 100 10.81 -15.57 21.70
C ALA A 100 10.53 -16.83 22.52
N GLU A 101 11.53 -17.71 22.64
CA GLU A 101 11.45 -18.87 23.54
C GLU A 101 11.31 -18.45 25.01
N GLN A 102 12.01 -17.38 25.42
CA GLN A 102 12.00 -16.83 26.78
C GLN A 102 12.06 -15.30 26.76
N GLY A 103 11.95 -14.70 27.96
CA GLY A 103 12.07 -13.25 28.12
C GLY A 103 10.81 -12.48 27.73
N PRO A 104 10.93 -11.16 27.46
CA PRO A 104 9.78 -10.30 27.20
C PRO A 104 8.93 -10.79 26.03
N GLY A 105 9.55 -11.26 24.95
CA GLY A 105 8.87 -11.74 23.74
C GLY A 105 8.14 -13.08 23.86
N LYS A 106 8.11 -13.72 25.04
CA LYS A 106 7.52 -15.06 25.21
C LYS A 106 6.01 -15.11 24.95
N ALA A 107 5.27 -14.08 25.36
CA ALA A 107 3.84 -13.96 25.06
C ALA A 107 3.59 -13.61 23.57
N GLY A 108 4.64 -13.13 22.91
CA GLY A 108 4.69 -12.68 21.54
C GLY A 108 4.19 -11.25 21.35
N TYR A 109 4.47 -10.75 20.15
CA TYR A 109 4.27 -9.37 19.73
C TYR A 109 3.67 -9.36 18.33
N ILE A 110 2.71 -8.48 18.08
CA ILE A 110 2.08 -8.31 16.76
C ILE A 110 2.15 -6.82 16.45
N PRO A 111 2.91 -6.41 15.42
CA PRO A 111 2.96 -5.01 15.00
C PRO A 111 1.58 -4.56 14.50
N ASP A 112 1.23 -3.30 14.67
CA ASP A 112 -0.03 -2.74 14.17
C ASP A 112 -0.03 -2.64 12.63
N LEU A 113 1.07 -2.19 12.05
CA LEU A 113 1.22 -1.95 10.61
C LEU A 113 2.62 -2.31 10.14
N MET A 114 2.71 -2.82 8.91
CA MET A 114 3.96 -2.95 8.18
C MET A 114 3.86 -2.24 6.84
N LEU A 115 4.89 -1.47 6.55
CA LEU A 115 5.07 -0.76 5.29
C LEU A 115 6.27 -1.32 4.55
N ILE A 116 6.14 -1.46 3.24
CA ILE A 116 7.22 -1.85 2.36
C ILE A 116 7.42 -0.74 1.35
N SER A 117 8.60 -0.13 1.36
CA SER A 117 8.98 0.94 0.46
C SER A 117 9.53 0.40 -0.87
N SER A 118 9.60 1.26 -1.89
CA SER A 118 10.06 0.92 -3.24
C SER A 118 11.53 0.52 -3.30
N ASP A 119 12.33 0.91 -2.32
CA ASP A 119 13.72 0.48 -2.15
C ASP A 119 13.86 -0.85 -1.40
N GLY A 120 12.74 -1.49 -1.04
CA GLY A 120 12.70 -2.74 -0.28
C GLY A 120 12.79 -2.55 1.24
N THR A 121 12.87 -1.31 1.74
CA THR A 121 12.85 -1.04 3.18
C THR A 121 11.53 -1.50 3.79
N ILE A 122 11.63 -2.28 4.87
CA ILE A 122 10.48 -2.71 5.67
C ILE A 122 10.45 -1.86 6.94
N THR A 123 9.30 -1.24 7.21
CA THR A 123 9.06 -0.45 8.42
C THR A 123 7.87 -1.04 9.17
N LEU A 124 8.10 -1.44 10.43
CA LEU A 124 7.01 -1.75 11.35
C LEU A 124 6.60 -0.49 12.08
N VAL A 125 5.30 -0.23 12.11
CA VAL A 125 4.73 0.93 12.78
C VAL A 125 3.78 0.45 13.86
N ASP A 126 4.04 0.90 15.08
CA ASP A 126 3.11 0.81 16.20
C ASP A 126 2.68 2.20 16.62
N SER A 127 1.50 2.29 17.22
CA SER A 127 1.04 3.52 17.84
C SER A 127 0.70 3.27 19.30
N SER A 128 0.69 4.32 20.11
CA SER A 128 0.09 4.20 21.44
C SER A 128 -1.40 3.90 21.24
N PRO A 129 -1.92 2.74 21.67
CA PRO A 129 -3.37 2.56 21.68
C PRO A 129 -4.01 3.60 22.60
N THR A 130 -5.26 3.92 22.34
CA THR A 130 -6.13 4.62 23.29
C THR A 130 -6.36 3.70 24.49
N ALA A 131 -5.39 3.66 25.43
CA ALA A 131 -5.40 3.04 26.75
C ALA A 131 -6.17 1.70 26.94
N GLY A 132 -5.47 0.58 27.20
CA GLY A 132 -6.12 -0.65 27.66
C GLY A 132 -5.23 -1.88 27.84
N GLU A 133 -5.83 -2.97 28.32
CA GLU A 133 -5.22 -4.29 28.61
C GLU A 133 -4.67 -5.03 27.36
N LEU A 134 -4.93 -4.51 26.16
CA LEU A 134 -4.47 -5.07 24.88
C LEU A 134 -3.13 -4.49 24.41
N CYS A 135 -2.62 -3.46 25.09
CA CYS A 135 -1.32 -2.86 24.78
C CYS A 135 -0.17 -3.82 25.20
N PRO A 136 0.79 -4.13 24.32
CA PRO A 136 2.02 -4.81 24.74
C PRO A 136 2.70 -4.01 25.86
N SER A 137 3.30 -4.69 26.84
CA SER A 137 4.10 -4.00 27.86
C SER A 137 5.29 -3.30 27.21
N GLU A 138 5.76 -2.19 27.77
CA GLU A 138 6.97 -1.47 27.31
C GLU A 138 8.15 -2.42 27.05
N ARG A 139 8.41 -3.36 27.95
CA ARG A 139 9.47 -4.38 27.79
C ARG A 139 9.33 -5.27 26.54
N VAL A 140 8.10 -5.49 26.07
CA VAL A 140 7.82 -6.26 24.84
C VAL A 140 8.09 -5.38 23.63
N LEU A 141 7.72 -4.10 23.68
CA LEU A 141 8.00 -3.14 22.61
C LEU A 141 9.51 -2.91 22.46
N ASP A 142 10.24 -2.73 23.57
CA ASP A 142 11.71 -2.61 23.55
C ASP A 142 12.35 -3.85 22.91
N TRP A 143 11.91 -5.04 23.32
CA TRP A 143 12.38 -6.30 22.75
C TRP A 143 12.05 -6.42 21.25
N ALA A 144 10.83 -6.02 20.86
CA ALA A 144 10.42 -6.03 19.46
C ALA A 144 11.28 -5.09 18.61
N GLU A 145 11.53 -3.86 19.08
CA GLU A 145 12.39 -2.90 18.42
C GLU A 145 13.82 -3.45 18.26
N GLU A 146 14.39 -4.10 19.28
CA GLU A 146 15.71 -4.74 19.16
C GLU A 146 15.73 -5.83 18.07
N VAL A 147 14.71 -6.69 18.03
CA VAL A 147 14.57 -7.76 17.02
C VAL A 147 14.42 -7.17 15.61
N VAL A 148 13.56 -6.17 15.44
CA VAL A 148 13.27 -5.51 14.16
C VAL A 148 14.53 -4.86 13.61
N ASN A 149 15.22 -4.08 14.43
CA ASN A 149 16.49 -3.45 14.05
C ASN A 149 17.58 -4.49 13.76
N ALA A 150 17.68 -5.56 14.56
CA ALA A 150 18.63 -6.65 14.31
C ALA A 150 18.34 -7.42 13.02
N ARG A 151 17.07 -7.51 12.59
CA ARG A 151 16.63 -8.11 11.33
C ARG A 151 16.93 -7.22 10.11
N GLY A 152 17.32 -5.97 10.34
CA GLY A 152 17.57 -4.96 9.29
C GLY A 152 16.30 -4.23 8.85
N TRP A 153 15.25 -4.25 9.66
CA TRP A 153 14.01 -3.49 9.43
C TRP A 153 14.00 -2.22 10.27
N THR A 154 13.14 -1.28 9.90
CA THR A 154 12.92 -0.04 10.66
C THR A 154 11.76 -0.22 11.63
N TYR A 155 11.88 0.35 12.82
CA TYR A 155 10.79 0.45 13.80
C TYR A 155 10.35 1.91 13.95
N GLU A 156 9.05 2.17 13.82
CA GLU A 156 8.45 3.50 13.94
C GLU A 156 7.42 3.51 15.07
N TRP A 157 7.63 4.39 16.06
CA TRP A 157 6.60 4.71 17.04
C TRP A 157 5.79 5.93 16.56
N TRP A 158 4.56 5.67 16.13
CA TRP A 158 3.66 6.69 15.59
C TRP A 158 2.87 7.40 16.70
N THR A 159 2.99 8.73 16.73
CA THR A 159 2.30 9.59 17.70
C THR A 159 1.33 10.57 17.03
N GLY A 160 0.98 10.34 15.76
CA GLY A 160 0.18 11.26 14.96
C GLY A 160 1.00 12.14 14.00
N PRO A 161 0.31 12.85 13.09
CA PRO A 161 0.95 13.70 12.08
C PRO A 161 1.69 14.88 12.73
N LYS A 162 2.97 15.04 12.39
CA LYS A 162 3.80 16.15 12.89
C LYS A 162 3.42 17.51 12.30
N ASP A 163 2.84 17.50 11.11
CA ASP A 163 2.31 18.69 10.43
C ASP A 163 0.82 18.49 10.12
N ALA A 164 -0.02 19.21 10.87
CA ALA A 164 -1.46 19.15 10.74
C ALA A 164 -1.97 19.69 9.40
N GLN A 165 -1.31 20.70 8.82
CA GLN A 165 -1.72 21.27 7.53
C GLN A 165 -1.40 20.32 6.38
N HIS A 166 -0.21 19.71 6.41
CA HIS A 166 0.19 18.68 5.47
C HIS A 166 -0.80 17.51 5.45
N TYR A 167 -1.11 16.97 6.64
CA TYR A 167 -2.08 15.89 6.77
C TYR A 167 -3.50 16.30 6.34
N THR A 168 -3.96 17.51 6.70
CA THR A 168 -5.27 18.02 6.28
C THR A 168 -5.41 18.04 4.75
N ASN A 169 -4.36 18.47 4.04
CA ASN A 169 -4.36 18.48 2.58
C ASN A 169 -4.36 17.06 2.01
N ILE A 170 -3.52 16.15 2.53
CA ILE A 170 -3.50 14.74 2.09
C ILE A 170 -4.87 14.09 2.30
N LYS A 171 -5.48 14.29 3.46
CA LYS A 171 -6.81 13.77 3.78
C LYS A 171 -7.88 14.27 2.81
N ALA A 172 -7.83 15.55 2.44
CA ALA A 172 -8.72 16.10 1.43
C ALA A 172 -8.48 15.50 0.03
N LEU A 173 -7.21 15.33 -0.36
CA LEU A 173 -6.83 14.69 -1.62
C LEU A 173 -7.26 13.21 -1.69
N GLY A 174 -7.33 12.52 -0.55
CA GLY A 174 -7.82 11.14 -0.45
C GLY A 174 -9.22 10.93 -1.02
N GLY A 175 -10.06 11.97 -1.08
CA GLY A 175 -11.36 11.92 -1.76
C GLY A 175 -11.25 11.73 -3.29
N PHE A 176 -10.07 11.94 -3.87
CA PHE A 176 -9.80 11.92 -5.31
C PHE A 176 -8.83 10.80 -5.72
N CYS A 177 -8.48 9.88 -4.81
CA CYS A 177 -7.58 8.77 -5.08
C CYS A 177 -8.13 7.76 -6.09
N ARG A 178 -9.47 7.60 -6.13
CA ARG A 178 -10.14 6.58 -6.96
C ARG A 178 -9.97 6.88 -8.44
N PRO A 179 -9.94 5.84 -9.30
CA PRO A 179 -9.98 6.00 -10.74
C PRO A 179 -11.11 6.93 -11.18
N MET A 180 -10.76 7.97 -11.93
CA MET A 180 -11.71 8.94 -12.44
C MET A 180 -12.47 8.37 -13.64
N HIS A 181 -13.70 8.83 -13.87
CA HIS A 181 -14.50 8.38 -15.03
C HIS A 181 -13.74 8.68 -16.34
N PRO A 182 -13.83 7.82 -17.38
CA PRO A 182 -13.08 8.01 -18.63
C PRO A 182 -13.20 9.40 -19.27
N VAL A 183 -14.38 10.02 -19.19
CA VAL A 183 -14.61 11.41 -19.65
C VAL A 183 -13.71 12.40 -18.91
N GLN A 184 -13.54 12.23 -17.59
CA GLN A 184 -12.65 13.08 -16.80
C GLN A 184 -11.19 12.79 -17.14
N GLN A 185 -10.81 11.53 -17.38
CA GLN A 185 -9.44 11.15 -17.73
C GLN A 185 -8.92 11.84 -19.00
N ALA A 186 -9.81 12.27 -19.90
CA ALA A 186 -9.45 13.09 -21.05
C ALA A 186 -8.80 14.45 -20.68
N LEU A 187 -8.90 14.88 -19.41
CA LEU A 187 -8.27 16.11 -18.89
C LEU A 187 -6.81 15.91 -18.46
N ILE A 188 -6.33 14.67 -18.37
CA ILE A 188 -5.00 14.36 -17.81
C ILE A 188 -3.90 14.95 -18.69
N GLU A 189 -3.83 14.55 -19.96
CA GLU A 189 -2.84 15.07 -20.90
C GLU A 189 -2.90 16.60 -21.05
N PRO A 190 -4.09 17.24 -21.21
CA PRO A 190 -4.18 18.70 -21.22
C PRO A 190 -3.64 19.39 -19.95
N ILE A 191 -3.93 18.85 -18.76
CA ILE A 191 -3.44 19.44 -17.51
C ILE A 191 -1.92 19.31 -17.41
N LEU A 192 -1.39 18.13 -17.72
CA LEU A 192 0.05 17.88 -17.65
C LEU A 192 0.82 18.71 -18.68
N ALA A 193 0.29 18.84 -19.91
CA ALA A 193 0.88 19.68 -20.94
C ALA A 193 0.91 21.17 -20.53
N LEU A 194 -0.14 21.68 -19.89
CA LEU A 194 -0.16 23.05 -19.38
C LEU A 194 0.90 23.30 -18.29
N CYS A 195 1.13 22.30 -17.43
CA CYS A 195 2.04 22.40 -16.30
C CYS A 195 3.48 21.92 -16.61
N ALA A 196 3.77 21.48 -17.84
CA ALA A 196 5.05 20.88 -18.21
C ALA A 196 6.21 21.89 -18.19
N ASP A 197 5.97 23.09 -18.74
CA ASP A 197 7.01 24.10 -18.95
C ASP A 197 6.96 25.27 -17.95
N ALA A 198 5.94 25.31 -17.08
CA ALA A 198 5.76 26.40 -16.13
C ALA A 198 4.95 25.98 -14.90
N GLU A 199 5.32 26.55 -13.74
CA GLU A 199 4.50 26.45 -12.54
C GLU A 199 3.24 27.33 -12.69
N LEU A 200 2.08 26.71 -12.87
CA LEU A 200 0.81 27.43 -13.05
C LEU A 200 -0.04 27.39 -11.78
N PRO A 201 -0.67 28.51 -11.39
CA PRO A 201 -1.63 28.48 -10.30
C PRO A 201 -2.90 27.72 -10.72
N ILE A 202 -3.54 27.04 -9.77
CA ILE A 202 -4.76 26.23 -10.00
C ILE A 202 -5.81 26.98 -10.82
N HIS A 203 -6.08 28.25 -10.52
CA HIS A 203 -7.09 29.03 -11.26
C HIS A 203 -6.74 29.23 -12.74
N ALA A 204 -5.47 29.28 -13.13
CA ALA A 204 -5.06 29.43 -14.52
C ALA A 204 -5.31 28.14 -15.30
N VAL A 205 -5.01 26.98 -14.71
CA VAL A 205 -5.31 25.67 -15.29
C VAL A 205 -6.82 25.48 -15.43
N GLU A 206 -7.57 25.78 -14.36
CA GLU A 206 -9.04 25.74 -14.38
C GLU A 206 -9.64 26.63 -15.47
N LYS A 207 -9.21 27.89 -15.58
CA LYS A 207 -9.68 28.82 -16.60
C LYS A 207 -9.39 28.33 -18.02
N SER A 208 -8.24 27.69 -18.23
CA SER A 208 -7.80 27.24 -19.56
C SER A 208 -8.58 26.03 -20.07
N LEU A 209 -9.02 25.15 -19.18
CA LEU A 209 -9.67 23.88 -19.55
C LEU A 209 -11.19 23.88 -19.33
N THR A 210 -11.71 24.83 -18.57
CA THR A 210 -13.16 24.92 -18.31
C THR A 210 -13.92 25.29 -19.57
N HIS A 211 -14.90 24.46 -19.93
CA HIS A 211 -15.86 24.74 -21.01
C HIS A 211 -17.17 23.98 -20.79
N LYS A 212 -18.16 24.15 -21.68
CA LYS A 212 -19.53 23.62 -21.49
C LYS A 212 -19.62 22.13 -21.14
N LYS A 213 -18.71 21.30 -21.65
CA LYS A 213 -18.66 19.85 -21.40
C LYS A 213 -17.72 19.45 -20.25
N MET A 214 -16.84 20.35 -19.82
CA MET A 214 -15.87 20.15 -18.74
C MET A 214 -15.96 21.35 -17.77
N PRO A 215 -16.89 21.33 -16.81
CA PRO A 215 -17.05 22.45 -15.87
C PRO A 215 -15.88 22.50 -14.88
N GLN A 216 -15.62 23.68 -14.32
CA GLN A 216 -14.50 23.93 -13.39
C GLN A 216 -14.36 22.90 -12.26
N PRO A 217 -15.43 22.44 -11.57
CA PRO A 217 -15.30 21.41 -10.53
C PRO A 217 -14.70 20.09 -11.03
N MET A 218 -14.93 19.74 -12.30
CA MET A 218 -14.39 18.54 -12.92
C MET A 218 -12.88 18.67 -13.18
N VAL A 219 -12.44 19.84 -13.67
CA VAL A 219 -11.02 20.16 -13.83
C VAL A 219 -10.33 20.15 -12.47
N ARG A 220 -10.94 20.77 -11.45
CA ARG A 220 -10.43 20.76 -10.07
C ARG A 220 -10.32 19.35 -9.48
N ALA A 221 -11.32 18.50 -9.70
CA ALA A 221 -11.27 17.11 -9.27
C ALA A 221 -10.10 16.36 -9.93
N MET A 222 -9.84 16.61 -11.21
CA MET A 222 -8.71 15.99 -11.91
C MET A 222 -7.36 16.53 -11.42
N ILE A 223 -7.25 17.83 -11.13
CA ILE A 223 -6.02 18.38 -10.51
C ILE A 223 -5.73 17.68 -9.19
N GLN A 224 -6.74 17.51 -8.32
CA GLN A 224 -6.58 16.80 -7.05
C GLN A 224 -6.23 15.32 -7.22
N HIS A 225 -6.81 14.66 -8.23
CA HIS A 225 -6.45 13.29 -8.59
C HIS A 225 -4.97 13.19 -8.98
N LEU A 226 -4.50 14.10 -9.85
CA LEU A 226 -3.11 14.11 -10.30
C LEU A 226 -2.12 14.49 -9.17
N LEU A 227 -2.55 15.31 -8.20
CA LEU A 227 -1.79 15.57 -6.97
C LEU A 227 -1.72 14.31 -6.10
N TRP A 228 -2.81 13.55 -5.97
CA TRP A 228 -2.83 12.29 -5.21
C TRP A 228 -1.89 11.24 -5.80
N TRP A 229 -1.79 11.16 -7.14
CA TRP A 229 -0.97 10.17 -7.84
C TRP A 229 0.46 10.63 -8.16
N GLY A 230 0.81 11.86 -7.80
CA GLY A 230 2.16 12.41 -7.96
C GLY A 230 2.49 12.91 -9.37
N ASP A 231 1.51 12.89 -10.28
CA ASP A 231 1.67 13.44 -11.63
C ASP A 231 1.80 14.98 -11.61
N LEU A 232 1.17 15.59 -10.61
CA LEU A 232 1.39 16.97 -10.21
C LEU A 232 1.91 17.03 -8.78
N THR A 233 2.70 18.04 -8.46
CA THR A 233 3.12 18.33 -7.09
C THR A 233 2.90 19.81 -6.74
N THR A 234 2.82 20.07 -5.43
CA THR A 234 2.73 21.39 -4.82
C THR A 234 3.26 21.32 -3.39
N ASP A 235 3.53 22.47 -2.76
CA ASP A 235 3.74 22.54 -1.32
C ASP A 235 2.43 22.20 -0.57
N LEU A 236 2.42 21.04 0.09
CA LEU A 236 1.29 20.58 0.90
C LEU A 236 1.36 21.05 2.36
N HIS A 237 2.43 21.73 2.78
CA HIS A 237 2.55 22.30 4.13
C HIS A 237 1.76 23.62 4.29
N ARG A 238 1.10 24.07 3.23
CA ARG A 238 0.26 25.28 3.21
C ARG A 238 -1.15 24.95 2.71
N PRO A 239 -2.18 25.72 3.11
CA PRO A 239 -3.52 25.53 2.57
C PRO A 239 -3.54 25.56 1.04
N ILE A 240 -4.19 24.56 0.42
CA ILE A 240 -4.42 24.56 -1.03
C ILE A 240 -5.47 25.62 -1.36
N THR A 241 -5.08 26.60 -2.18
CA THR A 241 -5.95 27.69 -2.66
C THR A 241 -5.95 27.71 -4.18
N THR A 242 -6.82 28.52 -4.78
CA THR A 242 -6.81 28.74 -6.23
C THR A 242 -5.51 29.38 -6.74
N GLY A 243 -4.71 30.00 -5.86
CA GLY A 243 -3.38 30.55 -6.18
C GLY A 243 -2.23 29.57 -6.01
N THR A 244 -2.48 28.38 -5.44
CA THR A 244 -1.46 27.34 -5.27
C THR A 244 -0.90 26.92 -6.63
N ARG A 245 0.42 26.86 -6.74
CA ARG A 245 1.11 26.56 -8.00
C ARG A 245 1.34 25.07 -8.15
N LEU A 246 1.06 24.58 -9.34
CA LEU A 246 1.24 23.19 -9.74
C LEU A 246 2.50 23.08 -10.58
N ARG A 247 3.26 22.00 -10.37
CA ARG A 247 4.36 21.59 -11.23
C ARG A 247 4.14 20.14 -11.64
N THR A 248 4.57 19.75 -12.83
CA THR A 248 4.73 18.33 -13.16
C THR A 248 5.98 17.79 -12.49
N ASP A 249 5.92 16.58 -11.96
CA ASP A 249 7.10 15.89 -11.45
C ASP A 249 7.12 14.45 -11.96
N VAL A 250 7.78 14.26 -13.10
CA VAL A 250 7.87 12.94 -13.75
C VAL A 250 8.62 11.94 -12.86
N ALA A 251 9.52 12.41 -11.97
CA ALA A 251 10.26 11.57 -11.04
C ALA A 251 9.45 11.19 -9.79
N ALA A 252 8.46 12.02 -9.40
CA ALA A 252 7.55 11.73 -8.29
C ALA A 252 6.34 10.86 -8.69
N ARG A 253 6.13 10.62 -10.00
CA ARG A 253 5.07 9.74 -10.48
C ARG A 253 5.22 8.35 -9.90
N ARG A 254 4.16 7.84 -9.28
CA ARG A 254 4.08 6.42 -9.00
C ARG A 254 4.14 5.68 -10.34
N PRO A 255 5.07 4.71 -10.53
CA PRO A 255 5.04 3.88 -11.73
C PRO A 255 3.66 3.21 -11.81
N ALA A 256 3.13 3.01 -13.01
CA ALA A 256 1.87 2.31 -13.15
C ALA A 256 2.00 0.86 -12.61
N PRO A 257 0.92 0.21 -12.12
CA PRO A 257 0.99 -1.14 -11.54
C PRO A 257 1.71 -2.20 -12.38
N HIS A 258 1.68 -2.06 -13.71
CA HIS A 258 2.35 -2.95 -14.66
C HIS A 258 3.87 -2.68 -14.84
N GLN A 259 4.36 -1.57 -14.29
CA GLN A 259 5.78 -1.18 -14.25
C GLN A 259 6.40 -1.53 -12.88
N TRP A 260 5.66 -2.24 -12.03
CA TRP A 260 6.17 -2.72 -10.77
C TRP A 260 6.91 -4.03 -11.05
N ASP A 261 8.22 -4.08 -10.78
CA ASP A 261 8.99 -5.35 -10.72
C ASP A 261 8.48 -6.26 -9.59
N VAL A 262 7.51 -5.78 -8.84
CA VAL A 262 6.80 -6.45 -7.79
C VAL A 262 5.58 -7.10 -8.49
N GLY A 263 5.81 -8.25 -9.16
CA GLY A 263 4.95 -9.43 -9.45
C GLY A 263 3.45 -9.32 -9.24
N THR A 264 2.64 -10.03 -10.01
CA THR A 264 1.25 -9.57 -10.16
C THR A 264 0.15 -10.70 -10.08
N ARG A 265 -0.73 -10.74 -9.03
CA ARG A 265 -2.10 -11.40 -8.90
C ARG A 265 -3.41 -10.59 -9.25
N LEU A 266 -4.08 -10.89 -10.36
CA LEU A 266 -5.20 -10.07 -10.87
C LEU A 266 -6.55 -10.76 -10.56
N VAL A 267 -7.40 -10.25 -9.66
CA VAL A 267 -8.68 -10.93 -9.28
C VAL A 267 -9.90 -10.45 -10.06
N LEU A 268 -10.11 -10.97 -11.26
CA LEU A 268 -11.29 -10.61 -12.06
C LEU A 268 -12.58 -11.17 -11.44
N GLY A 269 -13.29 -10.34 -10.67
CA GLY A 269 -14.66 -10.60 -10.22
C GLY A 269 -14.78 -11.10 -8.77
N HIS A 270 -15.98 -10.94 -8.23
CA HIS A 270 -16.26 -11.02 -6.79
C HIS A 270 -16.09 -12.43 -6.18
N ASP A 271 -16.11 -13.49 -7.00
CA ASP A 271 -16.28 -14.87 -6.48
C ASP A 271 -15.28 -15.93 -6.98
N ARG A 272 -14.33 -15.65 -7.88
CA ARG A 272 -13.36 -16.65 -8.39
C ARG A 272 -12.03 -16.01 -8.79
N GLY A 273 -10.94 -16.41 -8.14
CA GLY A 273 -9.60 -15.89 -8.46
C GLY A 273 -9.08 -16.44 -9.79
N THR A 274 -8.52 -15.60 -10.64
CA THR A 274 -7.70 -16.03 -11.78
C THR A 274 -6.26 -15.69 -11.48
N ILE A 275 -5.32 -16.61 -11.66
CA ILE A 275 -3.89 -16.37 -11.49
C ILE A 275 -3.32 -16.09 -12.87
N VAL A 276 -2.63 -14.97 -13.04
CA VAL A 276 -1.91 -14.69 -14.28
C VAL A 276 -0.43 -14.62 -13.92
N ARG A 277 0.39 -15.42 -14.59
CA ARG A 277 1.85 -15.42 -14.46
C ARG A 277 2.45 -14.81 -15.71
N CYS A 278 3.51 -14.03 -15.55
CA CYS A 278 4.25 -13.48 -16.67
C CYS A 278 5.51 -14.35 -16.86
N GLU A 279 5.63 -15.03 -18.00
CA GLU A 279 6.80 -15.82 -18.38
C GLU A 279 7.43 -15.20 -19.63
N GLY A 280 8.45 -14.36 -19.43
CA GLY A 280 9.07 -13.63 -20.53
C GLY A 280 8.14 -12.58 -21.16
N ASP A 281 7.85 -12.71 -22.45
CA ASP A 281 6.92 -11.84 -23.20
C ASP A 281 5.48 -12.40 -23.29
N GLU A 282 5.23 -13.58 -22.71
CA GLU A 282 3.92 -14.23 -22.71
C GLU A 282 3.25 -14.18 -21.34
N LEU A 283 1.92 -14.01 -21.34
CA LEU A 283 1.09 -14.06 -20.15
C LEU A 283 0.38 -15.42 -20.10
N VAL A 284 0.66 -16.19 -19.06
CA VAL A 284 0.11 -17.51 -18.82
C VAL A 284 -1.00 -17.38 -17.77
N VAL A 285 -2.22 -17.74 -18.15
CA VAL A 285 -3.40 -17.64 -17.28
C VAL A 285 -3.72 -19.02 -16.71
N ASP A 286 -3.63 -19.13 -15.38
CA ASP A 286 -3.96 -20.30 -14.60
C ASP A 286 -5.27 -20.02 -13.84
N LEU A 287 -6.35 -20.68 -14.25
CA LEU A 287 -7.69 -20.48 -13.68
C LEU A 287 -7.86 -21.33 -12.42
N ASP A 288 -8.38 -20.76 -11.33
CA ASP A 288 -8.72 -21.50 -10.11
C ASP A 288 -9.68 -22.67 -10.44
N PRO A 289 -9.43 -23.92 -9.99
CA PRO A 289 -9.96 -25.14 -10.61
C PRO A 289 -11.45 -25.45 -10.41
N SER A 290 -12.27 -24.50 -9.95
CA SER A 290 -13.63 -24.81 -9.47
C SER A 290 -14.77 -24.67 -10.49
N GLY A 291 -14.50 -24.59 -11.80
CA GLY A 291 -15.61 -24.64 -12.77
C GLY A 291 -15.32 -24.48 -14.26
N PHE A 292 -14.07 -24.20 -14.64
CA PHE A 292 -13.64 -24.29 -16.04
C PHE A 292 -12.72 -25.50 -16.17
N GLY A 293 -12.95 -26.33 -17.19
CA GLY A 293 -12.14 -27.52 -17.45
C GLY A 293 -10.65 -27.18 -17.49
N GLN A 294 -9.82 -28.09 -16.99
CA GLN A 294 -8.36 -27.94 -16.92
C GLN A 294 -7.79 -27.41 -18.24
N GLY A 295 -6.97 -26.36 -18.17
CA GLY A 295 -6.27 -25.84 -19.34
C GLY A 295 -5.60 -24.50 -19.09
N GLU A 296 -4.28 -24.54 -19.00
CA GLU A 296 -3.41 -23.38 -19.14
C GLU A 296 -3.65 -22.72 -20.50
N ARG A 297 -3.84 -21.39 -20.54
CA ARG A 297 -3.93 -20.65 -21.80
C ARG A 297 -2.93 -19.50 -21.80
N SER A 298 -2.07 -19.49 -22.80
CA SER A 298 -1.12 -18.42 -23.07
C SER A 298 -1.73 -17.38 -24.00
N PHE A 299 -1.54 -16.11 -23.67
CA PHE A 299 -1.88 -14.97 -24.52
C PHE A 299 -0.64 -14.14 -24.79
N SER A 300 -0.48 -13.64 -26.01
CA SER A 300 0.60 -12.72 -26.32
C SER A 300 0.34 -11.35 -25.69
N ARG A 301 1.41 -10.61 -25.32
CA ARG A 301 1.31 -9.21 -24.86
C ARG A 301 0.53 -8.31 -25.81
N HIS A 302 0.59 -8.60 -27.12
CA HIS A 302 -0.10 -7.83 -28.16
C HIS A 302 -1.63 -7.99 -28.11
N ASP A 303 -2.13 -9.20 -27.90
CA ASP A 303 -3.58 -9.49 -27.86
C ASP A 303 -4.28 -8.85 -26.64
N LEU A 304 -3.53 -8.70 -25.55
CA LEU A 304 -4.00 -8.03 -24.33
C LEU A 304 -3.86 -6.50 -24.44
N ALA A 305 -2.80 -6.02 -25.08
CA ALA A 305 -2.62 -4.60 -25.37
C ALA A 305 -3.76 -4.07 -26.26
N GLU A 306 -4.13 -4.78 -27.34
CA GLU A 306 -5.19 -4.36 -28.27
C GLU A 306 -6.57 -4.21 -27.59
N LYS A 307 -6.84 -5.03 -26.56
CA LYS A 307 -8.06 -4.94 -25.74
C LYS A 307 -7.99 -3.87 -24.64
N ALA A 308 -6.78 -3.54 -24.16
CA ALA A 308 -6.56 -2.51 -23.13
C ALA A 308 -6.42 -1.08 -23.72
N THR A 309 -6.02 -0.94 -24.98
CA THR A 309 -5.64 0.32 -25.65
C THR A 309 -6.74 1.38 -25.84
N ALA A 310 -7.94 1.21 -25.29
CA ALA A 310 -9.03 2.18 -25.46
C ALA A 310 -9.01 3.37 -24.47
N LEU A 311 -8.19 3.37 -23.39
CA LEU A 311 -7.97 4.53 -22.50
C LEU A 311 -6.53 4.55 -21.95
N PRO A 312 -6.02 5.69 -21.43
CA PRO A 312 -4.68 5.77 -20.84
C PRO A 312 -4.50 4.80 -19.66
N THR A 313 -3.54 3.89 -19.79
CA THR A 313 -3.32 2.71 -18.92
C THR A 313 -2.94 3.03 -17.48
N ALA A 314 -2.51 4.27 -17.16
CA ALA A 314 -2.18 4.67 -15.79
C ALA A 314 -3.42 4.92 -14.90
N TYR A 315 -4.60 5.10 -15.51
CA TYR A 315 -5.84 5.47 -14.80
C TYR A 315 -6.96 4.43 -14.95
N GLN A 316 -6.71 3.37 -15.71
CA GLN A 316 -7.51 2.16 -15.71
C GLN A 316 -7.01 1.25 -14.57
N CYS A 317 -7.47 1.47 -13.34
CA CYS A 317 -7.38 0.43 -12.34
C CYS A 317 -8.79 -0.14 -12.11
N PRO A 318 -9.11 -1.34 -12.62
CA PRO A 318 -10.17 -2.12 -12.01
C PRO A 318 -9.72 -2.43 -10.56
N LEU A 319 -10.66 -2.41 -9.62
CA LEU A 319 -10.43 -2.84 -8.23
C LEU A 319 -9.83 -4.25 -8.25
N LEU A 320 -8.50 -4.41 -8.12
CA LEU A 320 -7.83 -5.70 -8.20
C LEU A 320 -6.64 -5.80 -7.21
N PRO A 321 -6.40 -7.00 -6.64
CA PRO A 321 -5.74 -7.16 -5.34
C PRO A 321 -4.24 -7.40 -5.45
N ALA A 322 -3.60 -7.36 -4.28
CA ALA A 322 -2.18 -7.54 -4.03
C ALA A 322 -1.48 -8.55 -4.95
N GLN A 323 -0.46 -8.05 -5.60
CA GLN A 323 0.32 -8.65 -6.66
C GLN A 323 1.78 -8.84 -6.07
N PRO A 324 2.41 -10.06 -6.17
CA PRO A 324 3.71 -10.51 -5.56
C PRO A 324 4.98 -9.82 -6.10
N PHE A 325 6.23 -10.32 -6.00
CA PHE A 325 7.40 -9.56 -6.51
C PHE A 325 8.58 -10.32 -7.06
N THR A 326 9.40 -9.62 -7.86
CA THR A 326 10.67 -10.07 -8.43
C THR A 326 11.79 -9.11 -8.03
N VAL A 327 12.88 -9.67 -7.49
CA VAL A 327 14.13 -8.97 -7.20
C VAL A 327 15.18 -9.50 -8.19
N PRO A 328 16.00 -8.64 -8.85
CA PRO A 328 17.09 -9.12 -9.70
C PRO A 328 18.20 -9.73 -8.83
N ARG A 329 18.84 -10.78 -9.35
CA ARG A 329 19.87 -11.58 -8.66
C ARG A 329 21.03 -10.78 -8.11
#